data_AF-A0A2N3LVJ3-F1
#
_entry.id   AF-A0A2N3LVJ3-F1
#
_cell.length_a   1.000
_cell.length_b   1.000
_cell.length_c   1.000
_cell.angle_alpha   90.00
_cell.angle_beta   90.00
_cell.angle_gamma   90.00
#
_symmetry.space_group_name_H-M   'P 1'
#
loop_
_entity.id
_entity.type
_entity.pdbx_description
1 polymer ?
#
loop_
_entity_poly.entity_id
_entity_poly.type
_entity_poly.pdbx_seq_one_letter_code
_entity_poly.pdbx_strand_id
1 'polypeptide(L)'
;MFLLQVAMRFRLALVLSLLFLAACAGSRPDGGALEVTALPASGAIEHELLVAATRERAASGPAMFNGERASRLDFADLSISVPAKHRSGDIEWPSPLPGDPKTQFVARSLAYVDGASTFKKRLSERVAALPKGRRAVAVIVHGFNNDFDEAVFRATQIVHDTGFDGVPVLFTWASRGSVFDYVYDRDSATIARDGLEELLRIASDSGVEDLYVFAHSMGTWATVEALRQAKIAGNGDFKGKLRTVVLAAPDIDVDVFKSEMQVIGRPKYPFILFSSSDDQALWLSGLIAGEKPRLGAYTEDKKAIADLGVIVIDISGTEAKDSLAHNKFAVVLPEFVNRIGERLRHGDRLATGRSSLSESARSLTGSFGSLLGTTAGAVVTLPAYLLTLPVKAVGG
;
A
#
# COMPACT_ATOMS: atom_id res chain seq x y z
N MET A 1 47.28 -25.02 -19.96
CA MET A 1 46.11 -25.36 -20.81
C MET A 1 44.86 -25.69 -19.99
N PHE A 2 44.97 -26.50 -18.93
CA PHE A 2 43.84 -26.89 -18.07
C PHE A 2 43.20 -25.71 -17.29
N LEU A 3 44.01 -24.82 -16.70
CA LEU A 3 43.53 -23.63 -15.97
C LEU A 3 42.76 -22.64 -16.85
N LEU A 4 43.15 -22.48 -18.12
CA LEU A 4 42.44 -21.62 -19.08
C LEU A 4 41.05 -22.18 -19.43
N GLN A 5 40.94 -23.51 -19.57
CA GLN A 5 39.67 -24.18 -19.85
C GLN A 5 38.71 -24.12 -18.66
N VAL A 6 39.22 -24.20 -17.42
CA VAL A 6 38.40 -24.04 -16.20
C VAL A 6 37.88 -22.61 -16.07
N ALA A 7 38.73 -21.61 -16.31
CA ALA A 7 38.32 -20.20 -16.28
C ALA A 7 37.29 -19.85 -17.39
N MET A 8 37.43 -20.42 -18.59
CA MET A 8 36.45 -20.28 -19.67
C MET A 8 35.10 -20.93 -19.34
N ARG A 9 35.12 -22.12 -18.73
CA ARG A 9 33.89 -22.82 -18.30
C ARG A 9 33.17 -22.08 -17.17
N PHE A 10 33.90 -21.49 -16.23
CA PHE A 10 33.32 -20.65 -15.17
C PHE A 10 32.71 -19.36 -15.72
N ARG A 11 33.38 -18.67 -16.66
CA ARG A 11 32.84 -17.47 -17.32
C ARG A 11 31.61 -17.79 -18.16
N LEU A 12 31.61 -18.91 -18.88
CA LEU A 12 30.47 -19.33 -19.69
C LEU A 12 29.28 -19.72 -18.81
N ALA A 13 29.51 -20.42 -17.70
CA ALA A 13 28.49 -20.73 -16.72
C ALA A 13 27.90 -19.46 -16.10
N LEU A 14 28.74 -18.50 -15.67
CA LEU A 14 28.29 -17.22 -15.12
C LEU A 14 27.49 -16.40 -16.13
N VAL A 15 27.92 -16.34 -17.40
CA VAL A 15 27.20 -15.64 -18.46
C VAL A 15 25.86 -16.32 -18.76
N LEU A 16 25.81 -17.65 -18.80
CA LEU A 16 24.55 -18.39 -18.97
C LEU A 16 23.62 -18.18 -17.77
N SER A 17 24.14 -18.18 -16.54
CA SER A 17 23.35 -17.87 -15.32
C SER A 17 22.76 -16.46 -15.37
N LEU A 18 23.53 -15.46 -15.82
CA LEU A 18 23.07 -14.08 -15.99
C LEU A 18 22.02 -13.95 -17.11
N LEU A 19 22.15 -14.72 -18.20
CA LEU A 19 21.17 -14.76 -19.30
C LEU A 19 19.86 -15.45 -18.88
N PHE A 20 19.93 -16.49 -18.04
CA PHE A 20 18.74 -17.14 -17.48
C PHE A 20 18.04 -16.29 -16.41
N LEU A 21 18.80 -15.48 -15.63
CA LEU A 21 18.23 -14.49 -14.71
C LEU A 21 17.50 -13.36 -15.46
N ALA A 22 18.00 -12.94 -16.62
CA ALA A 22 17.33 -11.95 -17.47
C ALA A 22 16.05 -12.49 -18.14
N ALA A 23 15.97 -13.80 -18.42
CA ALA A 23 14.81 -14.44 -19.04
C ALA A 23 13.66 -14.78 -18.06
N CYS A 24 13.95 -14.83 -16.75
CA CYS A 24 12.95 -15.00 -15.69
C CYS A 24 12.45 -13.68 -15.10
N ALA A 25 13.03 -12.55 -15.50
CA ALA A 25 12.42 -11.24 -15.33
C ALA A 25 11.30 -11.15 -16.38
N GLY A 26 10.08 -11.54 -15.99
CA GLY A 26 8.90 -11.36 -16.84
C GLY A 26 8.91 -9.93 -17.39
N SER A 27 8.70 -9.81 -18.71
CA SER A 27 8.71 -8.55 -19.44
C SER A 27 7.83 -7.53 -18.73
N ARG A 28 8.46 -6.64 -17.94
CA ARG A 28 7.79 -5.48 -17.37
C ARG A 28 7.30 -4.66 -18.55
N PRO A 29 6.06 -4.17 -18.54
CA PRO A 29 5.63 -3.27 -19.58
C PRO A 29 6.49 -2.00 -19.49
N ASP A 30 7.34 -1.76 -20.48
CA ASP A 30 8.24 -0.60 -20.58
C ASP A 30 7.44 0.71 -20.82
N GLY A 31 6.55 1.09 -19.89
CA GLY A 31 5.72 2.31 -19.95
C GLY A 31 4.59 2.30 -20.99
N GLY A 32 4.26 1.11 -21.53
CA GLY A 32 3.23 0.92 -22.55
C GLY A 32 1.92 0.29 -22.04
N ALA A 33 1.88 -0.17 -20.78
CA ALA A 33 0.80 -1.00 -20.26
C ALA A 33 -0.55 -0.26 -20.21
N LEU A 34 -0.50 1.07 -20.12
CA LEU A 34 -1.69 1.92 -20.06
C LEU A 34 -2.23 2.34 -21.44
N GLU A 35 -1.78 1.72 -22.54
CA GLU A 35 -2.38 2.00 -23.84
C GLU A 35 -3.90 1.74 -23.83
N VAL A 36 -4.68 2.76 -24.17
CA VAL A 36 -6.14 2.72 -24.01
C VAL A 36 -6.77 1.81 -25.05
N THR A 37 -7.62 0.89 -24.60
CA THR A 37 -8.39 0.01 -25.48
C THR A 37 -9.89 0.17 -25.27
N ALA A 38 -10.62 0.30 -26.39
CA ALA A 38 -12.08 0.37 -26.44
C ALA A 38 -12.74 -1.00 -26.72
N LEU A 39 -11.96 -2.10 -26.75
CA LEU A 39 -12.49 -3.43 -27.01
C LEU A 39 -13.59 -3.79 -25.99
N PRO A 40 -14.70 -4.42 -26.42
CA PRO A 40 -15.76 -4.81 -25.49
C PRO A 40 -15.36 -6.05 -24.68
N ALA A 41 -15.60 -6.02 -23.37
CA ALA A 41 -15.41 -7.17 -22.50
C ALA A 41 -16.61 -7.35 -21.57
N SER A 42 -17.53 -8.23 -21.97
CA SER A 42 -18.68 -8.59 -21.13
C SER A 42 -18.19 -9.24 -19.83
N GLY A 43 -18.65 -8.71 -18.69
CA GLY A 43 -18.31 -9.22 -17.36
C GLY A 43 -16.99 -8.69 -16.79
N ALA A 44 -16.23 -7.90 -17.53
CA ALA A 44 -15.13 -7.13 -16.95
C ALA A 44 -15.68 -6.00 -16.07
N ILE A 45 -14.94 -5.64 -15.01
CA ILE A 45 -15.32 -4.59 -14.07
C ILE A 45 -14.37 -3.41 -14.26
N GLU A 46 -14.94 -2.24 -14.55
CA GLU A 46 -14.18 -0.98 -14.63
C GLU A 46 -14.12 -0.30 -13.27
N HIS A 47 -12.93 0.19 -12.90
CA HIS A 47 -12.68 0.96 -11.69
C HIS A 47 -12.20 2.36 -12.05
N GLU A 48 -12.87 3.37 -11.51
CA GLU A 48 -12.39 4.74 -11.60
C GLU A 48 -11.31 4.99 -10.54
N LEU A 49 -10.17 5.55 -10.94
CA LEU A 49 -9.02 5.82 -10.07
C LEU A 49 -8.58 7.27 -10.22
N LEU A 50 -8.69 8.04 -9.13
CA LEU A 50 -8.05 9.34 -9.05
C LEU A 50 -6.57 9.16 -8.72
N VAL A 51 -5.71 9.99 -9.29
CA VAL A 51 -4.26 9.92 -9.10
C VAL A 51 -3.73 11.28 -8.69
N ALA A 52 -2.84 11.27 -7.70
CA ALA A 52 -2.01 12.41 -7.33
C ALA A 52 -0.54 11.96 -7.36
N ALA A 53 0.29 12.69 -8.10
CA ALA A 53 1.64 12.30 -8.43
C ALA A 53 2.66 13.38 -8.03
N THR A 54 3.78 12.98 -7.44
CA THR A 54 4.99 13.82 -7.33
C THR A 54 6.04 13.42 -8.38
N ARG A 55 5.56 12.91 -9.52
CA ARG A 55 6.33 12.51 -10.70
C ARG A 55 6.23 13.58 -11.77
N GLU A 56 7.27 13.77 -12.57
CA GLU A 56 7.12 14.57 -13.79
C GLU A 56 6.20 13.85 -14.79
N ARG A 57 5.48 14.62 -15.62
CA ARG A 57 4.73 14.05 -16.74
C ARG A 57 5.69 13.37 -17.71
N ALA A 58 5.30 12.21 -18.23
CA ALA A 58 6.01 11.55 -19.31
C ALA A 58 5.94 12.41 -20.57
N ALA A 59 7.06 12.54 -21.28
CA ALA A 59 7.13 13.33 -22.51
C ALA A 59 6.35 12.71 -23.68
N SER A 60 6.15 11.39 -23.65
CA SER A 60 5.48 10.61 -24.68
C SER A 60 4.99 9.28 -24.11
N GLY A 61 4.07 8.61 -24.82
CA GLY A 61 3.57 7.29 -24.46
C GLY A 61 2.44 7.32 -23.42
N PRO A 62 1.84 6.15 -23.15
CA PRO A 62 0.64 6.06 -22.33
C PRO A 62 0.90 6.13 -20.82
N ALA A 63 2.16 6.02 -20.37
CA ALA A 63 2.52 6.02 -18.95
C ALA A 63 2.09 7.28 -18.17
N MET A 64 1.74 8.40 -18.81
CA MET A 64 1.38 9.70 -18.21
C MET A 64 2.46 10.35 -17.31
N PHE A 65 3.14 9.62 -16.45
CA PHE A 65 4.16 10.09 -15.52
C PHE A 65 5.42 9.21 -15.61
N ASN A 66 6.59 9.79 -15.37
CA ASN A 66 7.87 9.10 -15.46
C ASN A 66 8.48 8.83 -14.06
N GLY A 67 9.73 8.33 -14.03
CA GLY A 67 10.48 8.07 -12.81
C GLY A 67 11.14 9.29 -12.17
N GLU A 68 10.98 10.50 -12.73
CA GLU A 68 11.64 11.72 -12.25
C GLU A 68 10.74 12.56 -11.33
N ARG A 69 11.39 13.34 -10.47
CA ARG A 69 10.74 14.09 -9.38
C ARG A 69 10.09 15.37 -9.90
N ALA A 70 8.79 15.54 -9.64
CA ALA A 70 8.14 16.85 -9.76
C ALA A 70 8.27 17.67 -8.47
N SER A 71 8.28 18.99 -8.61
CA SER A 71 8.33 19.93 -7.48
C SER A 71 6.97 20.18 -6.81
N ARG A 72 5.88 19.70 -7.41
CA ARG A 72 4.49 19.90 -6.96
C ARG A 72 3.66 18.67 -7.31
N LEU A 73 2.50 18.53 -6.66
CA LEU A 73 1.50 17.55 -7.07
C LEU A 73 0.98 17.84 -8.47
N ASP A 74 0.86 16.78 -9.25
CA ASP A 74 0.12 16.74 -10.50
C ASP A 74 -0.94 15.64 -10.41
N PHE A 75 -1.97 15.70 -11.25
CA PHE A 75 -3.17 14.91 -11.04
C PHE A 75 -3.67 14.25 -12.32
N ALA A 76 -4.28 13.08 -12.16
CA ALA A 76 -4.94 12.38 -13.24
C ALA A 76 -6.22 11.66 -12.76
N ASP A 77 -7.04 11.26 -13.72
CA ASP A 77 -8.28 10.54 -13.54
C ASP A 77 -8.36 9.43 -14.60
N LEU A 78 -8.37 8.19 -14.12
CA LEU A 78 -8.20 7.00 -14.94
C LEU A 78 -9.42 6.08 -14.79
N SER A 79 -9.69 5.27 -15.82
CA SER A 79 -10.55 4.10 -15.71
C SER A 79 -9.76 2.86 -16.14
N ILE A 80 -9.73 1.85 -15.28
CA ILE A 80 -9.00 0.60 -15.51
C ILE A 80 -9.98 -0.57 -15.46
N SER A 81 -9.94 -1.44 -16.47
CA SER A 81 -10.78 -2.64 -16.56
C SER A 81 -10.04 -3.85 -15.99
N VAL A 82 -10.73 -4.63 -15.16
CA VAL A 82 -10.28 -5.91 -14.60
C VAL A 82 -11.09 -7.05 -15.25
N PRO A 83 -10.43 -8.11 -15.76
CA PRO A 83 -11.12 -9.17 -16.50
C PRO A 83 -11.99 -10.04 -15.59
N ALA A 84 -13.07 -10.61 -16.13
CA ALA A 84 -14.02 -11.43 -15.38
C ALA A 84 -13.41 -12.67 -14.68
N LYS A 85 -12.27 -13.16 -15.19
CA LYS A 85 -11.56 -14.35 -14.68
C LYS A 85 -10.33 -13.99 -13.84
N HIS A 86 -10.28 -12.76 -13.32
CA HIS A 86 -9.20 -12.29 -12.48
C HIS A 86 -8.94 -13.22 -11.29
N ARG A 87 -7.67 -13.43 -10.96
CA ARG A 87 -7.25 -14.15 -9.74
C ARG A 87 -6.66 -13.18 -8.73
N SER A 88 -7.19 -13.23 -7.51
CA SER A 88 -6.75 -12.33 -6.45
C SER A 88 -5.24 -12.43 -6.17
N GLY A 89 -4.61 -11.26 -6.09
CA GLY A 89 -3.17 -11.03 -5.92
C GLY A 89 -2.38 -10.99 -7.23
N ASP A 90 -2.91 -11.52 -8.33
CA ASP A 90 -2.24 -11.52 -9.63
C ASP A 90 -2.50 -10.18 -10.34
N ILE A 91 -1.68 -9.84 -11.35
CA ILE A 91 -2.07 -8.84 -12.34
C ILE A 91 -1.95 -9.55 -13.68
N GLU A 92 -3.08 -9.72 -14.38
CA GLU A 92 -3.06 -10.22 -15.76
C GLU A 92 -2.55 -9.11 -16.69
N TRP A 93 -1.22 -8.97 -16.76
CA TRP A 93 -0.56 -7.91 -17.51
C TRP A 93 -0.96 -7.90 -19.00
N PRO A 94 -1.21 -6.71 -19.59
CA PRO A 94 -1.49 -6.58 -21.01
C PRO A 94 -0.25 -6.96 -21.83
N SER A 95 -0.39 -8.02 -22.61
CA SER A 95 0.59 -8.54 -23.55
C SER A 95 -0.10 -9.43 -24.59
N PRO A 96 0.03 -9.12 -25.89
CA PRO A 96 0.61 -7.89 -26.44
C PRO A 96 -0.22 -6.64 -26.07
N LEU A 97 0.39 -5.45 -26.17
CA LEU A 97 -0.31 -4.16 -26.00
C LEU A 97 -1.26 -3.91 -27.20
N PRO A 98 -2.39 -3.21 -27.01
CA PRO A 98 -2.90 -2.58 -25.77
C PRO A 98 -3.65 -3.52 -24.80
N GLY A 99 -3.50 -4.85 -24.95
CA GLY A 99 -4.16 -5.87 -24.12
C GLY A 99 -5.62 -6.15 -24.48
N ASP A 100 -6.12 -7.32 -24.06
CA ASP A 100 -7.53 -7.72 -24.20
C ASP A 100 -8.27 -7.61 -22.84
N PRO A 101 -9.27 -6.71 -22.69
CA PRO A 101 -10.00 -6.55 -21.43
C PRO A 101 -10.76 -7.80 -20.96
N LYS A 102 -10.94 -8.82 -21.82
CA LYS A 102 -11.57 -10.10 -21.42
C LYS A 102 -10.65 -10.97 -20.57
N THR A 103 -9.33 -10.78 -20.70
CA THR A 103 -8.33 -11.65 -20.08
C THR A 103 -7.28 -10.88 -19.30
N GLN A 104 -7.16 -9.57 -19.50
CA GLN A 104 -6.07 -8.74 -18.97
C GLN A 104 -6.59 -7.43 -18.35
N PHE A 105 -5.77 -6.87 -17.48
CA PHE A 105 -5.92 -5.50 -17.01
C PHE A 105 -5.62 -4.55 -18.17
N VAL A 106 -6.49 -3.56 -18.38
CA VAL A 106 -6.29 -2.58 -19.46
C VAL A 106 -6.80 -1.20 -19.05
N ALA A 107 -6.18 -0.16 -19.61
CA ALA A 107 -6.70 1.20 -19.49
C ALA A 107 -7.90 1.43 -20.41
N ARG A 108 -8.93 2.06 -19.88
CA ARG A 108 -10.17 2.44 -20.58
C ARG A 108 -10.25 3.93 -20.85
N SER A 109 -9.72 4.73 -19.93
CA SER A 109 -9.53 6.17 -20.12
C SER A 109 -8.38 6.68 -19.28
N LEU A 110 -7.66 7.68 -19.81
CA LEU A 110 -6.59 8.40 -19.13
C LEU A 110 -6.82 9.90 -19.35
N ALA A 111 -6.87 10.69 -18.27
CA ALA A 111 -6.99 12.14 -18.38
C ALA A 111 -6.23 12.85 -17.27
N TYR A 112 -5.42 13.87 -17.63
CA TYR A 112 -4.89 14.78 -16.63
C TYR A 112 -6.01 15.60 -15.98
N VAL A 113 -5.77 16.01 -14.74
CA VAL A 113 -6.66 16.88 -13.98
C VAL A 113 -5.93 18.17 -13.64
N ASP A 114 -6.49 19.31 -14.06
CA ASP A 114 -5.83 20.59 -13.93
C ASP A 114 -5.87 21.13 -12.50
N GLY A 115 -4.84 20.75 -11.73
CA GLY A 115 -4.52 21.29 -10.42
C GLY A 115 -5.41 20.79 -9.28
N ALA A 116 -4.97 21.12 -8.06
CA ALA A 116 -5.57 20.60 -6.81
C ALA A 116 -7.05 20.98 -6.63
N SER A 117 -7.48 22.15 -7.12
CA SER A 117 -8.88 22.60 -7.01
C SER A 117 -9.82 21.71 -7.85
N THR A 118 -9.43 21.42 -9.09
CA THR A 118 -10.22 20.56 -9.99
C THR A 118 -10.22 19.12 -9.47
N PHE A 119 -9.06 18.64 -9.01
CA PHE A 119 -8.95 17.33 -8.38
C PHE A 119 -9.86 17.19 -7.15
N LYS A 120 -9.80 18.16 -6.22
CA LYS A 120 -10.67 18.20 -5.04
C LYS A 120 -12.15 18.20 -5.42
N LYS A 121 -12.53 18.96 -6.46
CA LYS A 121 -13.92 18.98 -6.95
C LYS A 121 -14.37 17.60 -7.41
N ARG A 122 -13.59 16.93 -8.27
CA ARG A 122 -13.89 15.56 -8.74
C ARG A 122 -13.97 14.56 -7.59
N LEU A 123 -13.01 14.61 -6.65
CA LEU A 123 -13.04 13.77 -5.46
C LEU A 123 -14.30 14.00 -4.63
N SER A 124 -14.67 15.27 -4.42
CA SER A 124 -15.88 15.63 -3.66
C SER A 124 -17.16 15.16 -4.35
N GLU A 125 -17.22 15.22 -5.68
CA GLU A 125 -18.34 14.71 -6.48
C GLU A 125 -18.47 13.18 -6.35
N ARG A 126 -17.38 12.43 -6.48
CA ARG A 126 -17.36 10.97 -6.27
C ARG A 126 -17.77 10.59 -4.84
N VAL A 127 -17.25 11.31 -3.84
CA VAL A 127 -17.60 11.09 -2.43
C VAL A 127 -19.07 11.41 -2.15
N ALA A 128 -19.62 12.49 -2.75
CA ALA A 128 -21.02 12.86 -2.56
C ALA A 128 -21.99 11.85 -3.18
N ALA A 129 -21.59 11.16 -4.26
CA ALA A 129 -22.35 10.09 -4.91
C ALA A 129 -22.45 8.81 -4.06
N LEU A 130 -21.54 8.61 -3.10
CA LEU A 130 -21.63 7.49 -2.15
C LEU A 130 -22.76 7.71 -1.12
N PRO A 131 -23.43 6.64 -0.67
CA PRO A 131 -24.43 6.70 0.39
C PRO A 131 -23.85 7.36 1.66
N LYS A 132 -24.64 8.23 2.29
CA LYS A 132 -24.29 8.81 3.60
C LYS A 132 -24.06 7.69 4.62
N GLY A 133 -23.02 7.81 5.45
CA GLY A 133 -22.56 6.75 6.34
C GLY A 133 -21.54 5.80 5.71
N ARG A 134 -21.30 5.86 4.39
CA ARG A 134 -20.33 5.04 3.64
C ARG A 134 -19.41 5.88 2.76
N ARG A 135 -19.29 7.18 3.06
CA ARG A 135 -18.45 8.10 2.29
C ARG A 135 -16.99 7.90 2.64
N ALA A 136 -16.36 6.93 1.99
CA ALA A 136 -14.99 6.53 2.24
C ALA A 136 -14.05 6.93 1.10
N VAL A 137 -12.81 7.29 1.45
CA VAL A 137 -11.69 7.47 0.52
C VAL A 137 -10.55 6.57 0.97
N ALA A 138 -9.94 5.84 0.05
CA ALA A 138 -8.72 5.09 0.31
C ALA A 138 -7.57 5.66 -0.53
N VAL A 139 -6.53 6.16 0.15
CA VAL A 139 -5.29 6.59 -0.47
C VAL A 139 -4.33 5.40 -0.50
N ILE A 140 -3.95 4.97 -1.70
CA ILE A 140 -3.06 3.83 -1.94
C ILE A 140 -1.68 4.37 -2.32
N VAL A 141 -0.65 3.94 -1.62
CA VAL A 141 0.75 4.39 -1.77
C VAL A 141 1.62 3.19 -2.13
N HIS A 142 2.19 3.20 -3.33
CA HIS A 142 3.06 2.12 -3.80
C HIS A 142 4.45 2.16 -3.12
N GLY A 143 5.18 1.06 -3.27
CA GLY A 143 6.54 0.88 -2.75
C GLY A 143 7.65 1.16 -3.77
N PHE A 144 8.85 0.74 -3.42
CA PHE A 144 10.05 0.78 -4.25
C PHE A 144 9.88 0.05 -5.59
N ASN A 145 10.65 0.45 -6.61
CA ASN A 145 10.77 -0.26 -7.88
C ASN A 145 9.42 -0.43 -8.61
N ASN A 146 8.62 0.64 -8.66
CA ASN A 146 7.37 0.69 -9.42
C ASN A 146 7.40 1.81 -10.45
N ASP A 147 7.14 1.47 -11.70
CA ASP A 147 6.75 2.45 -12.72
C ASP A 147 5.28 2.89 -12.51
N PHE A 148 4.86 3.94 -13.23
CA PHE A 148 3.51 4.48 -13.08
C PHE A 148 2.43 3.45 -13.42
N ASP A 149 2.61 2.74 -14.54
CA ASP A 149 1.70 1.69 -15.03
C ASP A 149 1.53 0.58 -13.98
N GLU A 150 2.64 0.16 -13.36
CA GLU A 150 2.64 -0.86 -12.31
C GLU A 150 1.89 -0.37 -11.07
N ALA A 151 2.10 0.88 -10.67
CA ALA A 151 1.40 1.48 -9.53
C ALA A 151 -0.12 1.58 -9.78
N VAL A 152 -0.53 1.94 -11.01
CA VAL A 152 -1.95 2.03 -11.41
C VAL A 152 -2.63 0.68 -11.38
N PHE A 153 -2.04 -0.35 -12.01
CA PHE A 153 -2.62 -1.69 -12.02
C PHE A 153 -2.61 -2.34 -10.64
N ARG A 154 -1.54 -2.15 -9.85
CA ARG A 154 -1.49 -2.66 -8.48
C ARG A 154 -2.53 -2.01 -7.58
N ALA A 155 -2.73 -0.69 -7.67
CA ALA A 155 -3.78 -0.01 -6.94
C ALA A 155 -5.17 -0.51 -7.34
N THR A 156 -5.42 -0.67 -8.64
CA THR A 156 -6.69 -1.22 -9.16
C THR A 156 -6.93 -2.65 -8.69
N GLN A 157 -5.89 -3.50 -8.71
CA GLN A 157 -5.95 -4.87 -8.22
C GLN A 157 -6.30 -4.94 -6.74
N ILE A 158 -5.68 -4.09 -5.90
CA ILE A 158 -6.02 -4.00 -4.48
C ILE A 158 -7.48 -3.59 -4.29
N VAL A 159 -7.96 -2.58 -5.02
CA VAL A 159 -9.36 -2.11 -4.93
C VAL A 159 -10.33 -3.21 -5.34
N HIS A 160 -10.07 -3.88 -6.47
CA HIS A 160 -10.90 -4.96 -6.98
C HIS A 160 -10.96 -6.14 -6.00
N ASP A 161 -9.81 -6.63 -5.56
CA ASP A 161 -9.71 -7.82 -4.71
C ASP A 161 -10.32 -7.61 -3.33
N THR A 162 -10.18 -6.40 -2.79
CA THR A 162 -10.73 -6.06 -1.49
C THR A 162 -12.23 -5.74 -1.54
N GLY A 163 -12.79 -5.56 -2.73
CA GLY A 163 -14.18 -5.12 -2.90
C GLY A 163 -14.43 -3.73 -2.31
N PHE A 164 -13.41 -2.86 -2.27
CA PHE A 164 -13.53 -1.53 -1.69
C PHE A 164 -14.56 -0.70 -2.48
N ASP A 165 -15.57 -0.21 -1.77
CA ASP A 165 -16.76 0.45 -2.32
C ASP A 165 -16.75 1.98 -2.14
N GLY A 166 -15.63 2.54 -1.67
CA GLY A 166 -15.39 3.99 -1.59
C GLY A 166 -14.68 4.55 -2.83
N VAL A 167 -14.14 5.76 -2.72
CA VAL A 167 -13.36 6.39 -3.81
C VAL A 167 -11.87 6.05 -3.65
N PRO A 168 -11.27 5.27 -4.56
CA PRO A 168 -9.84 5.00 -4.51
C PRO A 168 -9.03 6.17 -5.09
N VAL A 169 -7.92 6.47 -4.43
CA VAL A 169 -6.96 7.48 -4.87
C VAL A 169 -5.57 6.87 -4.83
N LEU A 170 -4.87 6.80 -5.96
CA LEU A 170 -3.46 6.42 -6.00
C LEU A 170 -2.61 7.66 -5.73
N PHE A 171 -1.75 7.57 -4.71
CA PHE A 171 -0.60 8.46 -4.58
C PHE A 171 0.63 7.78 -5.16
N THR A 172 1.25 8.42 -6.14
CA THR A 172 2.45 7.89 -6.80
C THR A 172 3.62 8.87 -6.72
N TRP A 173 4.78 8.36 -6.39
CA TRP A 173 6.01 9.13 -6.19
C TRP A 173 7.09 8.62 -7.13
N ALA A 174 8.12 9.44 -7.39
CA ALA A 174 9.18 9.21 -8.38
C ALA A 174 10.11 8.02 -8.04
N SER A 175 9.55 6.82 -8.14
CA SER A 175 10.29 5.56 -8.22
C SER A 175 10.66 5.31 -9.68
N ARG A 176 11.93 4.94 -9.92
CA ARG A 176 12.46 4.69 -11.26
C ARG A 176 12.19 3.29 -11.82
N GLY A 177 11.41 2.46 -11.13
CA GLY A 177 11.12 1.10 -11.61
C GLY A 177 12.34 0.19 -11.70
N SER A 178 13.42 0.52 -10.99
CA SER A 178 14.70 -0.18 -11.05
C SER A 178 15.21 -0.58 -9.68
N VAL A 179 15.63 -1.84 -9.55
CA VAL A 179 16.24 -2.39 -8.33
C VAL A 179 17.59 -1.72 -7.97
N PHE A 180 18.24 -1.08 -8.95
CA PHE A 180 19.53 -0.40 -8.74
C PHE A 180 19.37 1.03 -8.23
N ASP A 181 18.17 1.60 -8.29
CA ASP A 181 17.88 2.99 -7.92
C ASP A 181 17.41 3.12 -6.47
N TYR A 182 17.69 2.14 -5.59
CA TYR A 182 17.22 2.13 -4.20
C TYR A 182 17.46 3.45 -3.44
N VAL A 183 18.66 4.01 -3.52
CA VAL A 183 19.00 5.27 -2.83
C VAL A 183 18.21 6.45 -3.42
N TYR A 184 18.09 6.49 -4.75
CA TYR A 184 17.29 7.51 -5.43
C TYR A 184 15.84 7.42 -5.00
N ASP A 185 15.25 6.22 -5.01
CA ASP A 185 13.86 5.97 -4.65
C ASP A 185 13.59 6.32 -3.18
N ARG A 186 14.51 6.01 -2.26
CA ARG A 186 14.40 6.39 -0.84
C ARG A 186 14.37 7.91 -0.66
N ASP A 187 15.26 8.61 -1.36
CA ASP A 187 15.30 10.08 -1.31
C ASP A 187 14.07 10.69 -2.02
N SER A 188 13.56 10.04 -3.08
CA SER A 188 12.32 10.43 -3.77
C SER A 188 11.09 10.25 -2.88
N ALA A 189 10.98 9.13 -2.16
CA ALA A 189 9.92 8.88 -1.19
C ALA A 189 9.97 9.93 -0.05
N THR A 190 11.17 10.31 0.38
CA THR A 190 11.39 11.36 1.36
C THR A 190 10.92 12.73 0.86
N ILE A 191 11.17 13.08 -0.41
CA ILE A 191 10.64 14.29 -1.04
C ILE A 191 9.10 14.22 -1.16
N ALA A 192 8.56 13.05 -1.46
CA ALA A 192 7.13 12.86 -1.70
C ALA A 192 6.23 13.02 -0.47
N ARG A 193 6.79 12.97 0.76
CA ARG A 193 6.01 13.12 2.01
C ARG A 193 5.14 14.38 2.03
N ASP A 194 5.65 15.49 1.48
CA ASP A 194 4.95 16.77 1.47
C ASP A 194 3.73 16.73 0.54
N GLY A 195 3.89 16.12 -0.64
CA GLY A 195 2.78 15.88 -1.56
C GLY A 195 1.75 14.90 -1.00
N LEU A 196 2.18 13.87 -0.26
CA LEU A 196 1.27 12.92 0.37
C LEU A 196 0.45 13.58 1.48
N GLU A 197 1.05 14.40 2.34
CA GLU A 197 0.31 15.16 3.35
C GLU A 197 -0.70 16.12 2.71
N GLU A 198 -0.29 16.85 1.66
CA GLU A 198 -1.18 17.73 0.92
C GLU A 198 -2.38 16.97 0.33
N LEU A 199 -2.14 15.79 -0.26
CA LEU A 199 -3.21 14.94 -0.76
C LEU A 199 -4.17 14.51 0.35
N LEU A 200 -3.66 14.06 1.49
CA LEU A 200 -4.48 13.62 2.62
C LEU A 200 -5.33 14.78 3.16
N ARG A 201 -4.78 16.00 3.19
CA ARG A 201 -5.54 17.21 3.52
C ARG A 201 -6.64 17.49 2.50
N ILE A 202 -6.34 17.42 1.20
CA ILE A 202 -7.34 17.56 0.12
C ILE A 202 -8.46 16.53 0.28
N ALA A 203 -8.11 15.26 0.52
CA ALA A 203 -9.05 14.18 0.71
C ALA A 203 -9.93 14.39 1.95
N SER A 204 -9.36 14.85 3.06
CA SER A 204 -10.11 15.16 4.28
C SER A 204 -11.14 16.29 4.09
N ASP A 205 -10.90 17.17 3.11
CA ASP A 205 -11.77 18.28 2.76
C ASP A 205 -12.82 17.96 1.68
N SER A 206 -12.87 16.71 1.19
CA SER A 206 -13.77 16.30 0.09
C SER A 206 -15.21 16.02 0.52
N GLY A 207 -15.52 16.18 1.81
CA GLY A 207 -16.79 15.72 2.39
C GLY A 207 -16.77 14.24 2.80
N VAL A 208 -15.59 13.60 2.78
CA VAL A 208 -15.38 12.24 3.25
C VAL A 208 -15.76 12.08 4.73
N GLU A 209 -16.30 10.93 5.08
CA GLU A 209 -16.56 10.54 6.47
C GLU A 209 -15.38 9.76 7.04
N ASP A 210 -14.83 8.83 6.25
CA ASP A 210 -13.75 7.93 6.63
C ASP A 210 -12.61 7.94 5.60
N LEU A 211 -11.39 8.30 6.03
CA LEU A 211 -10.18 8.32 5.23
C LEU A 211 -9.26 7.17 5.64
N TYR A 212 -8.90 6.32 4.68
CA TYR A 212 -7.99 5.19 4.84
C TYR A 212 -6.70 5.42 4.06
N VAL A 213 -5.59 4.91 4.59
CA VAL A 213 -4.31 4.91 3.88
C VAL A 213 -3.79 3.48 3.81
N PHE A 214 -3.47 3.01 2.61
CA PHE A 214 -2.80 1.74 2.38
C PHE A 214 -1.44 2.02 1.77
N ALA A 215 -0.37 1.67 2.47
CA ALA A 215 1.00 1.91 2.02
C ALA A 215 1.80 0.61 2.02
N HIS A 216 2.60 0.42 0.96
CA HIS A 216 3.42 -0.78 0.79
C HIS A 216 4.92 -0.45 0.80
N SER A 217 5.73 -1.28 1.48
CA SER A 217 7.18 -1.24 1.43
C SER A 217 7.72 0.16 1.72
N MET A 218 8.58 0.72 0.86
CA MET A 218 9.11 2.08 0.98
C MET A 218 8.04 3.18 0.95
N GLY A 219 6.84 2.92 0.43
CA GLY A 219 5.71 3.86 0.54
C GLY A 219 5.24 4.08 1.98
N THR A 220 5.51 3.12 2.88
CA THR A 220 5.21 3.25 4.31
C THR A 220 6.08 4.33 4.96
N TRP A 221 7.33 4.49 4.53
CA TRP A 221 8.22 5.57 4.98
C TRP A 221 7.61 6.94 4.70
N ALA A 222 7.27 7.21 3.43
CA ALA A 222 6.65 8.47 3.03
C ALA A 222 5.33 8.71 3.77
N THR A 223 4.56 7.66 4.03
CA THR A 223 3.30 7.72 4.77
C THR A 223 3.52 8.13 6.23
N VAL A 224 4.42 7.47 6.95
CA VAL A 224 4.68 7.78 8.36
C VAL A 224 5.23 9.20 8.52
N GLU A 225 6.16 9.62 7.65
CA GLU A 225 6.67 10.99 7.62
C GLU A 225 5.57 12.03 7.36
N ALA A 226 4.68 11.78 6.39
CA ALA A 226 3.53 12.65 6.10
C ALA A 226 2.55 12.74 7.29
N LEU A 227 2.36 11.66 8.05
CA LEU A 227 1.53 11.69 9.26
C LEU A 227 2.21 12.45 10.40
N ARG A 228 3.53 12.30 10.56
CA ARG A 228 4.31 13.07 11.53
C ARG A 228 4.26 14.56 11.23
N GLN A 229 4.48 14.98 9.99
CA GLN A 229 4.43 16.40 9.65
C GLN A 229 3.04 16.97 9.87
N ALA A 230 1.99 16.24 9.49
CA ALA A 230 0.61 16.63 9.74
C ALA A 230 0.36 16.81 11.25
N LYS A 231 0.89 15.90 12.08
CA LYS A 231 0.82 16.02 13.53
C LYS A 231 1.51 17.27 14.06
N ILE A 232 2.73 17.55 13.59
CA ILE A 232 3.49 18.76 13.98
C ILE A 232 2.72 20.03 13.57
N ALA A 233 2.08 20.02 12.41
CA ALA A 233 1.23 21.10 11.92
C ALA A 233 -0.13 21.20 12.63
N GLY A 234 -0.44 20.32 13.59
CA GLY A 234 -1.69 20.33 14.35
C GLY A 234 -2.88 19.64 13.66
N ASN A 235 -2.64 18.90 12.57
CA ASN A 235 -3.67 18.21 11.77
C ASN A 235 -3.43 16.69 11.66
N GLY A 236 -2.83 16.07 12.69
CA GLY A 236 -2.40 14.66 12.63
C GLY A 236 -3.50 13.61 12.46
N ASP A 237 -4.78 13.95 12.63
CA ASP A 237 -5.92 13.06 12.38
C ASP A 237 -6.79 13.50 11.19
N PHE A 238 -6.33 14.51 10.44
CA PHE A 238 -6.99 15.08 9.28
C PHE A 238 -8.46 15.42 9.55
N LYS A 239 -8.71 16.35 10.49
CA LYS A 239 -10.05 16.74 10.96
C LYS A 239 -10.85 15.58 11.55
N GLY A 240 -10.15 14.64 12.19
CA GLY A 240 -10.72 13.40 12.71
C GLY A 240 -11.32 12.51 11.63
N LYS A 241 -10.87 12.59 10.37
CA LYS A 241 -11.31 11.73 9.26
C LYS A 241 -10.42 10.52 9.07
N LEU A 242 -9.15 10.61 9.45
CA LEU A 242 -8.23 9.47 9.37
C LEU A 242 -8.74 8.32 10.25
N ARG A 243 -8.89 7.15 9.64
CA ARG A 243 -9.25 5.90 10.29
C ARG A 243 -8.01 5.02 10.32
N THR A 244 -7.99 3.98 9.52
CA THR A 244 -6.94 2.99 9.51
C THR A 244 -5.84 3.39 8.55
N VAL A 245 -4.60 3.27 9.03
CA VAL A 245 -3.39 3.29 8.20
C VAL A 245 -2.85 1.86 8.17
N VAL A 246 -2.75 1.29 6.97
CA VAL A 246 -2.19 -0.04 6.74
C VAL A 246 -0.77 0.12 6.21
N LEU A 247 0.20 -0.46 6.91
CA LEU A 247 1.61 -0.51 6.55
C LEU A 247 1.95 -1.96 6.18
N ALA A 248 1.96 -2.26 4.88
CA ALA A 248 2.27 -3.58 4.36
C ALA A 248 3.78 -3.72 4.12
N ALA A 249 4.41 -4.71 4.76
CA ALA A 249 5.84 -5.00 4.66
C ALA A 249 6.74 -3.74 4.77
N PRO A 250 6.62 -2.93 5.84
CA PRO A 250 7.21 -1.60 5.90
C PRO A 250 8.74 -1.62 5.80
N ASP A 251 9.25 -0.93 4.77
CA ASP A 251 10.67 -0.64 4.59
C ASP A 251 11.05 0.65 5.34
N ILE A 252 10.97 0.59 6.67
CA ILE A 252 11.31 1.67 7.58
C ILE A 252 12.31 1.13 8.60
N ASP A 253 13.32 1.92 8.95
CA ASP A 253 14.19 1.59 10.08
C ASP A 253 13.37 1.53 11.38
N VAL A 254 13.52 0.47 12.17
CA VAL A 254 12.74 0.28 13.40
C VAL A 254 12.89 1.45 14.39
N ASP A 255 14.09 2.02 14.53
CA ASP A 255 14.34 3.11 15.46
C ASP A 255 13.78 4.43 14.93
N VAL A 256 13.83 4.63 13.61
CA VAL A 256 13.12 5.76 13.00
C VAL A 256 11.62 5.62 13.22
N PHE A 257 11.01 4.47 12.93
CA PHE A 257 9.57 4.28 13.17
C PHE A 257 9.18 4.56 14.63
N LYS A 258 9.96 4.08 15.60
CA LYS A 258 9.75 4.39 17.03
C LYS A 258 9.80 5.90 17.29
N SER A 259 10.81 6.60 16.76
CA SER A 259 10.95 8.06 16.88
C SER A 259 9.77 8.81 16.25
N GLU A 260 9.35 8.40 15.07
CA GLU A 260 8.23 9.00 14.35
C GLU A 260 6.92 8.83 15.13
N MET A 261 6.65 7.62 15.62
CA MET A 261 5.47 7.31 16.43
C MET A 261 5.46 8.03 17.79
N GLN A 262 6.62 8.37 18.36
CA GLN A 262 6.67 9.22 19.56
C GLN A 262 6.14 10.63 19.28
N VAL A 263 6.37 11.17 18.08
CA VAL A 263 5.85 12.49 17.68
C VAL A 263 4.38 12.40 17.28
N ILE A 264 4.01 11.40 16.48
CA ILE A 264 2.60 11.14 16.09
C ILE A 264 1.74 10.92 17.35
N GLY A 265 2.30 10.23 18.33
CA GLY A 265 1.61 9.72 19.52
C GLY A 265 0.77 8.49 19.18
N ARG A 266 -0.02 8.04 20.16
CA ARG A 266 -0.96 6.93 19.93
C ARG A 266 -2.13 7.40 19.06
N PRO A 267 -2.32 6.83 17.87
CA PRO A 267 -3.41 7.23 17.01
C PRO A 267 -4.75 6.79 17.62
N LYS A 268 -5.80 7.58 17.36
CA LYS A 268 -7.18 7.26 17.79
C LYS A 268 -7.67 5.92 17.24
N TYR A 269 -7.23 5.60 16.03
CA TYR A 269 -7.45 4.33 15.35
C TYR A 269 -6.07 3.68 15.17
N PRO A 270 -5.84 2.47 15.69
CA PRO A 270 -4.53 1.83 15.58
C PRO A 270 -4.07 1.68 14.13
N PHE A 271 -2.77 1.84 13.89
CA PHE A 271 -2.18 1.44 12.61
C PHE A 271 -2.18 -0.08 12.52
N ILE A 272 -2.17 -0.59 11.29
CA ILE A 272 -2.16 -2.02 11.04
C ILE A 272 -0.91 -2.32 10.24
N LEU A 273 -0.08 -3.21 10.76
CA LEU A 273 1.22 -3.51 10.21
C LEU A 273 1.28 -4.98 9.83
N PHE A 274 1.54 -5.28 8.56
CA PHE A 274 1.85 -6.64 8.13
C PHE A 274 3.35 -6.85 8.11
N SER A 275 3.83 -7.85 8.86
CA SER A 275 5.25 -8.20 8.96
C SER A 275 5.50 -9.65 8.55
N SER A 276 6.63 -9.93 7.92
CA SER A 276 7.10 -11.28 7.61
C SER A 276 8.59 -11.40 7.91
N SER A 277 8.98 -12.36 8.75
CA SER A 277 10.39 -12.53 9.17
C SER A 277 11.30 -13.07 8.06
N ASP A 278 10.72 -13.70 7.05
CA ASP A 278 11.40 -14.28 5.90
C ASP A 278 11.33 -13.40 4.63
N ASP A 279 10.99 -12.12 4.79
CA ASP A 279 10.98 -11.14 3.71
C ASP A 279 12.40 -10.82 3.23
N GLN A 280 12.75 -11.34 2.05
CA GLN A 280 14.10 -11.22 1.50
C GLN A 280 14.38 -9.81 0.96
N ALA A 281 13.35 -9.11 0.48
CA ALA A 281 13.51 -7.75 -0.02
C ALA A 281 13.85 -6.79 1.12
N LEU A 282 13.18 -6.93 2.27
CA LEU A 282 13.47 -6.13 3.46
C LEU A 282 14.83 -6.45 4.07
N TRP A 283 15.27 -7.72 4.01
CA TRP A 283 16.63 -8.08 4.41
C TRP A 283 17.69 -7.37 3.55
N LEU A 284 17.52 -7.38 2.22
CA LEU A 284 18.44 -6.71 1.30
C LEU A 284 18.44 -5.19 1.50
N SER A 285 17.26 -4.59 1.69
CA SER A 285 17.11 -3.18 2.05
C SER A 285 17.90 -2.86 3.34
N GLY A 286 17.74 -3.67 4.39
CA GLY A 286 18.47 -3.52 5.64
C GLY A 286 19.99 -3.56 5.45
N LEU A 287 20.49 -4.45 4.57
CA LEU A 287 21.91 -4.53 4.24
C LEU A 287 22.41 -3.24 3.57
N ILE A 288 21.67 -2.72 2.59
CA ILE A 288 22.01 -1.45 1.91
C ILE A 288 21.95 -0.26 2.89
N ALA A 289 21.01 -0.29 3.84
CA ALA A 289 20.79 0.74 4.85
C ALA A 289 21.69 0.63 6.10
N GLY A 290 22.75 -0.19 6.06
CA GLY A 290 23.73 -0.28 7.15
C GLY A 290 23.42 -1.33 8.21
N GLU A 291 22.84 -2.46 7.81
CA GLU A 291 22.57 -3.66 8.63
C GLU A 291 21.62 -3.44 9.81
N LYS A 292 20.71 -2.48 9.69
CA LYS A 292 19.66 -2.22 10.69
C LYS A 292 18.35 -2.89 10.29
N PRO A 293 17.64 -3.54 11.23
CA PRO A 293 16.42 -4.25 10.92
C PRO A 293 15.35 -3.32 10.34
N ARG A 294 14.72 -3.75 9.24
CA ARG A 294 13.54 -3.09 8.68
C ARG A 294 12.30 -3.53 9.46
N LEU A 295 11.39 -2.60 9.68
CA LEU A 295 10.20 -2.80 10.50
C LEU A 295 9.34 -3.99 10.04
N GLY A 296 9.20 -4.20 8.72
CA GLY A 296 8.40 -5.30 8.17
C GLY A 296 9.02 -6.69 8.38
N ALA A 297 10.31 -6.78 8.68
CA ALA A 297 10.99 -8.04 9.01
C ALA A 297 11.37 -8.14 10.50
N TYR A 298 10.95 -7.18 11.33
CA TYR A 298 11.36 -7.10 12.73
C TYR A 298 10.62 -8.11 13.62
N THR A 299 11.38 -8.97 14.29
CA THR A 299 10.84 -10.06 15.13
C THR A 299 11.15 -9.91 16.61
N GLU A 300 12.12 -9.09 17.00
CA GLU A 300 12.69 -9.10 18.35
C GLU A 300 11.74 -8.52 19.42
N ASP A 301 11.04 -7.42 19.12
CA ASP A 301 10.16 -6.75 20.09
C ASP A 301 8.86 -6.21 19.45
N LYS A 302 8.02 -7.14 18.99
CA LYS A 302 6.69 -6.82 18.44
C LYS A 302 5.78 -6.14 19.45
N LYS A 303 5.99 -6.38 20.76
CA LYS A 303 5.21 -5.76 21.83
C LYS A 303 5.52 -4.26 21.94
N ALA A 304 6.79 -3.86 21.88
CA ALA A 304 7.15 -2.45 21.88
C ALA A 304 6.58 -1.72 20.66
N ILE A 305 6.59 -2.35 19.48
CA ILE A 305 5.93 -1.80 18.29
C ILE A 305 4.42 -1.66 18.52
N ALA A 306 3.78 -2.69 19.08
CA ALA A 306 2.35 -2.65 19.32
C ALA A 306 1.95 -1.54 20.31
N ASP A 307 2.73 -1.34 21.37
CA ASP A 307 2.45 -0.33 22.42
C ASP A 307 2.54 1.13 21.94
N LEU A 308 3.11 1.37 20.75
CA LEU A 308 3.05 2.65 20.03
C LEU A 308 1.68 2.92 19.37
N GLY A 309 0.75 1.97 19.46
CA GLY A 309 -0.58 2.05 18.88
C GLY A 309 -0.68 1.42 17.50
N VAL A 310 0.02 0.31 17.33
CA VAL A 310 0.05 -0.49 16.10
C VAL A 310 -0.48 -1.88 16.40
N ILE A 311 -1.28 -2.44 15.51
CA ILE A 311 -1.64 -3.85 15.50
C ILE A 311 -0.69 -4.53 14.53
N VAL A 312 0.14 -5.44 15.04
CA VAL A 312 1.12 -6.18 14.22
C VAL A 312 0.51 -7.52 13.84
N ILE A 313 0.38 -7.75 12.54
CA ILE A 313 -0.07 -9.01 11.95
C ILE A 313 1.16 -9.65 11.31
N ASP A 314 1.69 -10.66 11.98
CA ASP A 314 2.78 -11.49 11.48
C ASP A 314 2.22 -12.53 10.52
N ILE A 315 2.68 -12.52 9.28
CA ILE A 315 2.28 -13.42 8.20
C ILE A 315 3.45 -14.31 7.73
N SER A 316 4.46 -14.51 8.59
CA SER A 316 5.62 -15.34 8.27
C SER A 316 5.22 -16.77 7.88
N GLY A 317 4.17 -17.31 8.52
CA GLY A 317 3.63 -18.63 8.23
C GLY A 317 2.78 -18.73 6.95
N THR A 318 2.51 -17.62 6.27
CA THR A 318 1.76 -17.60 5.01
C THR A 318 2.67 -17.90 3.82
N GLU A 319 2.18 -18.70 2.87
CA GLU A 319 2.91 -19.02 1.64
C GLU A 319 3.11 -17.77 0.77
N ALA A 320 4.34 -17.58 0.28
CA ALA A 320 4.66 -16.53 -0.67
C ALA A 320 4.24 -16.94 -2.09
N LYS A 321 3.66 -15.99 -2.83
CA LYS A 321 3.44 -16.12 -4.29
C LYS A 321 4.58 -15.52 -5.12
N ASP A 322 5.48 -14.78 -4.48
CA ASP A 322 6.63 -14.14 -5.09
C ASP A 322 7.94 -14.69 -4.52
N SER A 323 9.01 -14.64 -5.34
CA SER A 323 10.32 -15.19 -4.98
C SER A 323 11.00 -14.49 -3.80
N LEU A 324 10.62 -13.24 -3.50
CA LEU A 324 11.18 -12.43 -2.43
C LEU A 324 10.38 -12.47 -1.13
N ALA A 325 9.22 -13.16 -1.12
CA ALA A 325 8.28 -13.18 -0.01
C ALA A 325 7.78 -11.79 0.46
N HIS A 326 7.91 -10.76 -0.38
CA HIS A 326 7.60 -9.37 -0.04
C HIS A 326 6.11 -9.04 -0.22
N ASN A 327 5.41 -9.82 -1.04
CA ASN A 327 4.01 -9.57 -1.39
C ASN A 327 3.01 -10.50 -0.68
N LYS A 328 3.44 -11.23 0.36
CA LYS A 328 2.56 -12.14 1.14
C LYS A 328 1.28 -11.47 1.64
N PHE A 329 1.35 -10.18 1.98
CA PHE A 329 0.18 -9.41 2.44
C PHE A 329 -0.96 -9.44 1.42
N ALA A 330 -0.68 -9.53 0.11
CA ALA A 330 -1.70 -9.51 -0.93
C ALA A 330 -2.61 -10.75 -0.88
N VAL A 331 -2.15 -11.85 -0.27
CA VAL A 331 -2.96 -13.05 -0.03
C VAL A 331 -3.96 -12.84 1.11
N VAL A 332 -3.56 -12.08 2.13
CA VAL A 332 -4.34 -11.89 3.37
C VAL A 332 -5.23 -10.63 3.30
N LEU A 333 -4.82 -9.62 2.54
CA LEU A 333 -5.45 -8.31 2.46
C LEU A 333 -6.94 -8.35 2.01
N PRO A 334 -7.35 -9.14 1.01
CA PRO A 334 -8.75 -9.20 0.59
C PRO A 334 -9.68 -9.64 1.72
N GLU A 335 -9.33 -10.71 2.41
CA GLU A 335 -10.09 -11.21 3.55
C GLU A 335 -10.09 -10.20 4.70
N PHE A 336 -8.91 -9.63 4.98
CA PHE A 336 -8.75 -8.60 5.98
C PHE A 336 -9.67 -7.39 5.76
N VAL A 337 -9.68 -6.84 4.55
CA VAL A 337 -10.50 -5.66 4.21
C VAL A 337 -11.98 -6.02 4.16
N ASN A 338 -12.36 -7.18 3.62
CA ASN A 338 -13.76 -7.62 3.63
C ASN A 338 -14.33 -7.69 5.04
N ARG A 339 -13.56 -8.24 5.99
CA ARG A 339 -13.98 -8.36 7.39
C ARG A 339 -14.02 -7.01 8.11
N ILE A 340 -13.02 -6.15 7.88
CA ILE A 340 -13.06 -4.79 8.41
C ILE A 340 -14.24 -4.01 7.81
N GLY A 341 -14.49 -4.16 6.50
CA GLY A 341 -15.57 -3.54 5.76
C GLY A 341 -16.96 -3.96 6.29
N GLU A 342 -17.19 -5.26 6.54
CA GLU A 342 -18.42 -5.76 7.18
C GLU A 342 -18.67 -5.06 8.52
N ARG A 343 -17.64 -4.89 9.34
CA ARG A 343 -17.79 -4.28 10.65
C ARG A 343 -17.96 -2.77 10.61
N LEU A 344 -17.25 -2.08 9.72
CA LEU A 344 -17.44 -0.66 9.48
C LEU A 344 -18.89 -0.37 9.01
N ARG A 345 -19.47 -1.25 8.16
CA ARG A 345 -20.89 -1.18 7.76
C ARG A 345 -21.85 -1.37 8.93
N HIS A 346 -21.45 -2.09 9.97
CA HIS A 346 -22.21 -2.25 11.22
C HIS A 346 -21.92 -1.16 12.28
N GLY A 347 -21.15 -0.13 11.94
CA GLY A 347 -20.86 0.99 12.83
C GLY A 347 -19.77 0.72 13.87
N ASP A 348 -19.14 -0.45 13.83
CA ASP A 348 -18.02 -0.82 14.70
C ASP A 348 -16.76 -0.05 14.27
N ARG A 349 -16.51 1.05 14.97
CA ARG A 349 -15.28 1.83 14.82
C ARG A 349 -14.19 1.18 15.66
N LEU A 350 -13.03 0.88 15.05
CA LEU A 350 -11.78 0.50 15.76
C LEU A 350 -11.20 1.68 16.60
N ALA A 351 -12.06 2.58 17.08
CA ALA A 351 -11.68 3.77 17.83
C ALA A 351 -11.36 3.40 19.28
N THR A 352 -10.36 4.07 19.85
CA THR A 352 -9.90 3.87 21.22
C THR A 352 -10.70 4.67 22.27
N GLY A 353 -11.98 5.01 22.04
CA GLY A 353 -12.73 5.88 22.96
C GLY A 353 -14.26 5.71 23.01
N ARG A 354 -14.79 5.64 24.26
CA ARG A 354 -16.18 5.61 24.76
C ARG A 354 -17.00 4.31 24.64
N SER A 355 -16.55 3.28 23.94
CA SER A 355 -17.20 1.95 23.96
C SER A 355 -16.89 1.19 25.25
N SER A 356 -17.81 0.32 25.69
CA SER A 356 -17.54 -0.55 26.85
C SER A 356 -16.39 -1.51 26.53
N LEU A 357 -15.55 -1.86 27.51
CA LEU A 357 -14.42 -2.81 27.36
C LEU A 357 -14.84 -4.09 26.64
N SER A 358 -16.05 -4.56 26.91
CA SER A 358 -16.59 -5.79 26.34
C SER A 358 -16.88 -5.67 24.84
N GLU A 359 -17.20 -4.48 24.32
CA GLU A 359 -17.45 -4.23 22.90
C GLU A 359 -16.13 -4.04 22.14
N SER A 360 -15.17 -3.31 22.70
CA SER A 360 -13.84 -3.14 22.08
C SER A 360 -13.02 -4.43 22.08
N ALA A 361 -13.04 -5.20 23.18
CA ALA A 361 -12.37 -6.49 23.23
C ALA A 361 -13.05 -7.51 22.32
N ARG A 362 -14.39 -7.61 22.30
CA ARG A 362 -15.10 -8.47 21.34
C ARG A 362 -14.91 -8.00 19.90
N SER A 363 -14.75 -6.71 19.65
CA SER A 363 -14.51 -6.20 18.31
C SER A 363 -13.12 -6.55 17.81
N LEU A 364 -12.09 -6.42 18.64
CA LEU A 364 -10.75 -6.84 18.27
C LEU A 364 -10.63 -8.37 18.20
N THR A 365 -11.16 -9.11 19.17
CA THR A 365 -11.12 -10.59 19.17
C THR A 365 -11.94 -11.20 18.03
N GLY A 366 -13.08 -10.60 17.64
CA GLY A 366 -13.84 -11.07 16.47
C GLY A 366 -13.17 -10.76 15.13
N SER A 367 -12.58 -9.56 14.99
CA SER A 367 -11.90 -9.15 13.76
C SER A 367 -10.59 -9.90 13.55
N PHE A 368 -9.80 -10.08 14.60
CA PHE A 368 -8.47 -10.70 14.52
C PHE A 368 -8.48 -12.20 14.84
N GLY A 369 -9.42 -12.70 15.64
CA GLY A 369 -9.57 -14.13 15.92
C GLY A 369 -10.07 -14.93 14.71
N SER A 370 -10.83 -14.31 13.80
CA SER A 370 -11.24 -14.94 12.54
C SER A 370 -10.10 -14.97 11.51
N LEU A 371 -9.23 -13.95 11.46
CA LEU A 371 -7.99 -13.95 10.66
C LEU A 371 -7.02 -15.07 11.11
N LEU A 372 -6.87 -15.24 12.43
CA LEU A 372 -6.10 -16.35 13.02
C LEU A 372 -6.67 -17.75 12.67
N GLY A 373 -7.98 -17.85 12.43
CA GLY A 373 -8.66 -19.12 12.13
C GLY A 373 -8.70 -19.51 10.65
N THR A 374 -8.42 -18.57 9.74
CA THR A 374 -8.59 -18.74 8.28
C THR A 374 -7.28 -18.61 7.52
N THR A 375 -6.40 -17.71 7.96
CA THR A 375 -5.04 -17.58 7.44
C THR A 375 -4.12 -18.47 8.26
N ALA A 376 -3.83 -19.67 7.75
CA ALA A 376 -2.89 -20.59 8.39
C ALA A 376 -1.55 -19.89 8.64
N GLY A 377 -1.11 -19.86 9.90
CA GLY A 377 0.20 -19.34 10.30
C GLY A 377 0.29 -17.83 10.55
N ALA A 378 -0.82 -17.08 10.49
CA ALA A 378 -0.81 -15.67 10.91
C ALA A 378 -0.79 -15.55 12.45
N VAL A 379 -0.08 -14.55 13.00
CA VAL A 379 -0.05 -14.24 14.44
C VAL A 379 -0.33 -12.76 14.65
N VAL A 380 -1.28 -12.42 15.53
CA VAL A 380 -1.69 -11.03 15.79
C VAL A 380 -1.17 -10.57 17.16
N THR A 381 -0.43 -9.47 17.18
CA THR A 381 0.01 -8.77 18.39
C THR A 381 -0.76 -7.46 18.53
N LEU A 382 -1.46 -7.30 19.66
CA LEU A 382 -2.28 -6.12 19.97
C LEU A 382 -1.58 -5.20 20.98
N PRO A 383 -1.77 -3.87 20.89
CA PRO A 383 -1.32 -2.93 21.92
C PRO A 383 -1.88 -3.27 23.30
N ALA A 384 -1.08 -3.13 24.36
CA ALA A 384 -1.52 -3.46 25.72
C ALA A 384 -2.74 -2.64 26.19
N TYR A 385 -2.88 -1.40 25.71
CA TYR A 385 -4.01 -0.53 26.04
C TYR A 385 -5.33 -0.99 25.40
N LEU A 386 -5.27 -1.82 24.36
CA LEU A 386 -6.46 -2.50 23.81
C LEU A 386 -6.84 -3.75 24.63
N LEU A 387 -5.92 -4.23 25.48
CA LEU A 387 -6.07 -5.43 26.29
C LEU A 387 -6.41 -5.15 27.77
N THR A 388 -6.33 -3.90 28.25
CA THR A 388 -6.43 -3.60 29.70
C THR A 388 -7.22 -2.33 30.05
N LEU A 389 -8.05 -2.37 31.13
CA LEU A 389 -8.04 -1.49 32.35
C LEU A 389 -9.45 -1.14 32.92
N PRO A 390 -9.62 -0.79 34.22
CA PRO A 390 -9.22 -1.44 35.47
C PRO A 390 -10.37 -2.31 36.06
N VAL A 391 -10.04 -3.34 36.85
CA VAL A 391 -11.03 -3.93 37.75
C VAL A 391 -11.25 -2.94 38.88
N LYS A 392 -12.42 -2.28 38.94
CA LYS A 392 -12.89 -1.72 40.21
C LYS A 392 -13.12 -2.92 41.12
N ALA A 393 -12.18 -3.17 42.03
CA ALA A 393 -12.44 -3.99 43.20
C ALA A 393 -13.58 -3.30 43.97
N VAL A 394 -14.80 -3.81 43.82
CA VAL A 394 -15.87 -3.54 44.77
C VAL A 394 -15.54 -4.41 45.99
N GLY A 395 -14.68 -3.87 46.85
CA GLY A 395 -14.54 -4.31 48.24
C GLY A 395 -15.26 -3.27 49.09
N GLY A 396 -16.33 -3.70 49.76
CA GLY A 396 -17.22 -2.89 50.59
C GLY A 396 -18.59 -3.52 50.64
#